data_AF-A0A7K9WG45-F1
#
_entry.id   AF-A0A7K9WG45-F1
#
_cell.length_a   1.000
_cell.length_b   1.000
_cell.length_c   1.000
_cell.angle_alpha   90.00
_cell.angle_beta   90.00
_cell.angle_gamma   90.00
#
_symmetry.space_group_name_H-M   'P 1'
#
loop_
_entity.id
_entity.type
_entity.pdbx_description
1 polymer ?
#
loop_
_entity_poly.entity_id
_entity_poly.type
_entity_poly.pdbx_seq_one_letter_code
_entity_poly.pdbx_strand_id
1 'polypeptide(L)' 'GCMLNGKLYPFGHIERTEDCFRCTCSRTQMGCCSLFGTPIAYDNKKCKVVFNKERCDYDVVEKNDPSKECFVYSRV' A
#
# COMPACT_ATOMS: atom_id res chain seq x y z
N GLY A 1 3.59 16.10 17.90
CA GLY A 1 3.60 15.00 16.93
C GLY A 1 2.18 14.74 16.46
N CYS A 2 2.01 13.87 15.47
CA CYS A 2 0.71 13.49 14.94
C CYS A 2 0.39 12.04 15.33
N MET A 3 -0.87 11.76 15.64
CA MET A 3 -1.31 10.40 15.96
C MET A 3 -1.88 9.74 14.71
N LEU A 4 -1.36 8.56 14.35
CA LEU A 4 -1.87 7.72 13.28
C LEU A 4 -2.05 6.30 13.84
N ASN A 5 -3.26 5.75 13.78
CA ASN A 5 -3.57 4.38 14.21
C ASN A 5 -3.04 4.03 15.62
N GLY A 6 -3.15 4.97 16.56
CA GLY A 6 -2.70 4.81 17.95
C GLY A 6 -1.20 5.02 18.17
N LYS A 7 -0.40 5.29 17.13
CA LYS A 7 1.04 5.59 17.22
C LYS A 7 1.32 7.07 17.07
N LEU A 8 2.17 7.62 17.95
CA LEU A 8 2.62 9.00 17.88
C LEU A 8 3.85 9.13 16.97
N TYR A 9 3.73 9.96 15.93
CA TYR A 9 4.81 10.30 15.00
C TYR A 9 5.38 11.70 15.27
N PRO A 10 6.68 11.93 15.05
CA PRO A 10 7.28 13.26 15.17
C PRO A 10 6.76 14.21 14.09
N PHE A 11 6.94 15.51 14.30
CA PHE A 11 6.73 16.49 13.23
C PHE A 11 7.78 16.31 12.14
N GLY A 12 7.40 16.58 10.89
CA GLY A 12 8.25 16.43 9.72
C GLY A 12 7.79 15.33 8.76
N HIS A 13 8.72 14.90 7.92
CA HIS A 13 8.50 13.88 6.91
C HIS A 13 8.62 12.47 7.52
N ILE A 14 7.72 11.59 7.13
CA ILE A 14 7.70 10.18 7.52
C ILE A 14 7.72 9.36 6.23
N GLU A 15 8.87 8.77 5.92
CA GLU A 15 9.07 8.00 4.68
C GLU A 15 8.09 6.83 4.56
N ARG A 16 7.86 6.10 5.66
CA ARG A 16 7.00 4.93 5.66
C ARG A 16 6.43 4.64 7.05
N THR A 17 5.11 4.51 7.12
CA THR A 17 4.39 4.03 8.31
C THR A 17 4.23 2.51 8.27
N GLU A 18 3.79 1.92 9.39
CA GLU A 18 3.52 0.48 9.49
C GLU A 18 2.35 0.04 8.58
N ASP A 19 1.47 0.98 8.25
CA ASP A 19 0.30 0.77 7.40
C ASP A 19 0.54 1.18 5.94
N CYS A 20 1.82 1.30 5.53
CA CYS A 20 2.20 1.56 4.15
C CYS A 20 1.77 2.94 3.62
N PHE A 21 1.89 3.97 4.46
CA PHE A 21 1.71 5.36 4.05
C PHE A 21 3.02 6.12 4.11
N ARG A 22 3.21 7.03 3.16
CA ARG A 22 4.15 8.14 3.29
C ARG A 22 3.39 9.32 3.83
N CYS A 23 3.87 9.90 4.92
CA CYS A 23 3.17 10.98 5.61
C CYS A 23 4.05 12.20 5.80
N THR A 24 3.42 13.34 6.05
CA THR A 24 4.07 14.54 6.54
C THR A 24 3.21 15.11 7.68
N CYS A 25 3.81 15.24 8.84
CA CYS A 25 3.18 15.73 10.06
C CYS A 25 3.60 17.19 10.31
N SER A 26 2.67 18.13 10.16
CA SER A 26 2.87 19.54 10.50
C SER A 26 2.29 19.85 11.89
N ARG A 27 2.41 21.10 12.34
CA ARG A 27 1.81 21.54 13.61
C ARG A 27 0.28 21.58 13.57
N THR A 28 -0.33 21.62 12.39
CA THR A 28 -1.78 21.78 12.21
C THR A 28 -2.45 20.52 11.69
N GLN A 29 -1.77 19.71 10.87
CA GLN A 29 -2.35 18.52 10.27
C GLN A 29 -1.30 17.49 9.89
N MET A 30 -1.77 16.28 9.62
CA MET A 30 -0.98 15.22 9.00
C MET A 30 -1.60 14.87 7.65
N GLY A 31 -0.79 14.94 6.59
CA GLY A 31 -1.17 14.42 5.27
C GLY A 31 -0.47 13.09 5.02
N CYS A 32 -1.19 12.12 4.48
CA CYS A 32 -0.66 10.80 4.15
C CYS A 32 -1.09 10.38 2.75
N CYS A 33 -0.19 9.73 2.03
CA CYS A 33 -0.43 9.08 0.74
C CYS A 33 -0.14 7.59 0.88
N SER A 34 -0.97 6.72 0.31
CA SER A 34 -0.67 5.31 0.22
C SER A 34 0.58 5.08 -0.62
N LEU A 35 1.40 4.12 -0.20
CA LEU A 35 2.56 3.66 -1.00
C LEU A 35 2.16 2.59 -2.01
N PHE A 36 1.05 1.89 -1.77
CA PHE A 36 0.51 0.85 -2.64
C PHE A 36 -0.39 1.44 -3.73
N GLY A 37 -0.34 0.84 -4.92
CA GLY A 37 -1.27 1.13 -6.01
C GLY A 37 -2.29 0.00 -6.13
N THR A 38 -3.58 0.32 -6.05
CA THR A 38 -4.64 -0.68 -6.10
C THR A 38 -4.82 -1.18 -7.54
N PRO A 39 -4.64 -2.48 -7.83
CA PRO A 39 -4.86 -3.03 -9.17
C PRO A 39 -6.36 -3.05 -9.48
N ILE A 40 -6.75 -2.39 -10.58
CA ILE A 40 -8.16 -2.28 -11.00
C ILE A 40 -8.48 -3.08 -12.26
N ALA A 41 -7.46 -3.51 -13.01
CA ALA A 41 -7.63 -4.34 -14.20
C ALA A 41 -6.58 -5.45 -14.28
N TYR A 42 -7.05 -6.70 -14.23
CA TYR A 42 -6.28 -7.94 -14.37
C TYR A 42 -7.25 -9.10 -14.68
N ASP A 43 -6.75 -10.29 -15.02
CA ASP A 43 -7.61 -11.48 -15.20
C ASP A 43 -8.16 -11.96 -13.85
N ASN A 44 -9.29 -11.41 -13.42
CA ASN A 44 -9.93 -11.76 -12.15
C ASN A 44 -10.48 -13.19 -12.10
N LYS A 45 -10.56 -13.91 -13.23
CA LYS A 45 -10.97 -15.32 -13.27
C LYS A 45 -9.83 -16.21 -12.84
N LYS A 46 -8.62 -15.97 -13.38
CA LYS A 46 -7.42 -16.78 -13.09
C LYS A 46 -6.56 -16.26 -11.94
N CYS A 47 -6.66 -14.98 -11.62
CA CYS A 47 -5.75 -14.30 -10.70
C CYS A 47 -6.46 -13.73 -9.47
N LYS A 48 -5.70 -13.55 -8.40
CA LYS A 48 -6.12 -12.93 -7.14
C LYS A 48 -5.12 -11.86 -6.72
N VAL A 49 -5.58 -10.95 -5.88
CA VAL A 49 -4.77 -9.86 -5.32
C VAL A 49 -4.38 -10.23 -3.89
N VAL A 50 -3.10 -10.06 -3.56
CA VAL A 50 -2.56 -10.28 -2.22
C VAL A 50 -1.79 -9.03 -1.82
N PHE A 51 -2.03 -8.52 -0.62
CA PHE A 51 -1.28 -7.38 -0.12
C PHE A 51 0.06 -7.83 0.44
N ASN A 52 1.14 -7.27 -0.10
CA ASN A 52 2.51 -7.51 0.34
C ASN A 52 2.96 -6.38 1.27
N LYS A 53 2.91 -6.62 2.58
CA LYS A 53 3.26 -5.61 3.58
C LYS A 53 4.74 -5.23 3.58
N GLU A 54 5.63 -6.13 3.15
CA GLU A 54 7.07 -5.86 3.04
C GLU A 54 7.37 -4.92 1.88
N ARG A 55 6.70 -5.10 0.75
CA ARG A 55 6.82 -4.21 -0.42
C ARG A 55 5.90 -2.99 -0.34
N CYS A 56 4.91 -3.01 0.57
CA CYS A 56 3.83 -2.03 0.64
C CYS A 56 3.11 -1.86 -0.69
N ASP A 57 2.74 -2.99 -1.30
CA ASP A 57 2.06 -3.00 -2.60
C ASP A 57 1.18 -4.25 -2.75
N TYR A 58 0.38 -4.29 -3.81
CA TYR A 58 -0.43 -5.44 -4.17
C TYR A 58 0.28 -6.32 -5.21
N ASP A 59 0.47 -7.59 -4.85
CA ASP A 59 0.89 -8.63 -5.78
C ASP A 59 -0.38 -9.23 -6.42
N VAL A 60 -0.37 -9.36 -7.75
CA VAL A 60 -1.44 -10.04 -8.49
C VAL A 60 -0.88 -11.36 -8.98
N VAL A 61 -1.40 -12.47 -8.47
CA VAL A 61 -0.84 -13.82 -8.68
C VAL A 61 -1.91 -14.80 -9.14
N GLU A 62 -1.52 -15.91 -9.74
CA GLU A 62 -2.46 -16.95 -10.11
C GLU A 62 -3.16 -17.54 -8.87
N LYS A 63 -4.44 -17.90 -9.03
CA LYS A 63 -5.22 -18.53 -7.96
C LYS A 63 -4.68 -19.92 -7.61
N ASN A 64 -4.27 -20.67 -8.64
CA ASN A 64 -3.81 -22.06 -8.50
C ASN A 64 -2.34 -22.13 -8.08
N ASP A 65 -1.53 -21.14 -8.43
CA ASP A 65 -0.11 -21.07 -8.12
C ASP A 65 0.29 -19.64 -7.71
N PRO A 66 0.26 -19.32 -6.41
CA PRO A 66 0.60 -17.99 -5.92
C PRO A 66 2.06 -17.56 -6.16
N SER A 67 2.94 -18.47 -6.61
CA SER A 67 4.32 -18.12 -6.99
C SER A 67 4.42 -17.47 -8.37
N LYS A 68 3.36 -17.55 -9.18
CA LYS A 68 3.30 -16.96 -10.52
C LYS A 68 2.56 -15.63 -10.50
N GLU A 69 3.23 -14.58 -10.96
CA GLU A 69 2.64 -13.27 -11.16
C GLU A 69 1.71 -13.25 -12.38
N CYS A 70 0.63 -12.49 -12.26
CA CYS A 70 -0.29 -12.19 -13.33
C CYS A 70 -0.04 -10.79 -13.89
N PHE A 71 -0.31 -10.63 -15.19
CA PHE A 71 -0.23 -9.32 -15.82
C PHE A 71 -1.31 -8.37 -15.28
N VAL A 72 -0.92 -7.14 -14.98
CA VAL A 72 -1.80 -6.07 -14.50
C VAL A 72 -1.89 -4.99 -15.57
N TYR A 73 -3.09 -4.68 -16.03
CA TYR A 73 -3.32 -3.70 -17.08
C TYR A 73 -3.33 -2.27 -16.53
N SER A 74 -3.84 -2.05 -15.32
CA SER A 74 -3.88 -0.72 -14.71
C SER A 74 -3.99 -0.75 -13.18
N ARG A 75 -3.52 0.33 -12.56
CA ARG A 75 -3.55 0.60 -11.12
C ARG A 75 -4.03 2.02 -10.84
N VAL A 76 -4.54 2.27 -9.64
CA VAL A 76 -4.90 3.59 -9.10
C VAL A 76 -4.20 3.85 -7.78
#